data_AF-A0A7Y9EVC6-F1
#
_entry.id   AF-A0A7Y9EVC6-F1
#
_cell.length_a   1.000
_cell.length_b   1.000
_cell.length_c   1.000
_cell.angle_alpha   90.00
_cell.angle_beta   90.00
_cell.angle_gamma   90.00
#
_symmetry.space_group_name_H-M   'P 1'
#
loop_
_entity.id
_entity.type
_entity.pdbx_description
1 polymer ?
#
loop_
_entity_poly.entity_id
_entity_poly.type
_entity_poly.pdbx_seq_one_letter_code
_entity_poly.pdbx_strand_id
1 'polypeptide(L)'
;MLIREIFVGSRHPADQFEFPMSWKQSIQPGDENRGESTIDLHGDGTGIVARVLFGDEVRINGGLSCAGGEKDSYSGRVTWSISADNSLELEQNNGSAVFVPDACKFAGVDWHDMRELFCDGSMLYYSSNAGADH
;
A
#
# COMPACT_ATOMS: atom_id res chain seq x y z
N MET A 1 23.29 33.16 -2.39
CA MET A 1 22.06 32.73 -1.71
C MET A 1 21.56 31.50 -2.47
N LEU A 2 21.99 30.31 -2.07
CA LEU A 2 21.48 29.07 -2.68
C LEU A 2 20.10 28.81 -2.10
N ILE A 3 19.08 28.80 -2.96
CA ILE A 3 17.79 28.19 -2.63
C ILE A 3 18.09 26.70 -2.48
N ARG A 4 18.14 26.21 -1.24
CA ARG A 4 18.04 24.78 -0.96
C ARG A 4 16.63 24.41 -1.38
N GLU A 5 16.51 23.70 -2.50
CA GLU A 5 15.28 22.99 -2.81
C GLU A 5 14.94 22.13 -1.59
N ILE A 6 13.81 22.45 -0.98
CA ILE A 6 13.22 21.62 0.06
C ILE A 6 12.97 20.29 -0.65
N PHE A 7 13.64 19.22 -0.21
CA PHE A 7 13.26 17.86 -0.59
C PHE A 7 11.78 17.71 -0.26
N VAL A 8 10.92 17.85 -1.27
CA VAL A 8 9.52 17.47 -1.15
C VAL A 8 9.58 15.95 -1.10
N GLY A 9 9.62 15.41 0.11
CA GLY A 9 9.67 13.98 0.35
C GLY A 9 8.65 13.28 -0.55
N SER A 10 9.16 12.33 -1.32
CA SER A 10 8.43 11.42 -2.22
C SER A 10 7.03 11.13 -1.69
N ARG A 11 5.99 11.64 -2.34
CA ARG A 11 4.59 11.42 -1.92
C ARG A 11 3.98 10.20 -2.59
N HIS A 12 4.57 9.79 -3.71
CA HIS A 12 4.04 8.78 -4.59
C HIS A 12 4.99 7.58 -4.67
N PRO A 13 4.50 6.32 -4.71
CA PRO A 13 5.37 5.14 -4.81
C PRO A 13 6.30 5.19 -6.04
N ALA A 14 5.78 5.68 -7.17
CA ALA A 14 6.54 5.88 -8.41
C ALA A 14 7.67 6.92 -8.32
N ASP A 15 7.78 7.67 -7.21
CA ASP A 15 8.94 8.53 -6.94
C ASP A 15 10.15 7.69 -6.46
N GLN A 16 9.92 6.46 -6.00
CA GLN A 16 10.93 5.57 -5.38
C GLN A 16 11.17 4.29 -6.17
N PHE A 17 10.20 3.85 -6.98
CA PHE A 17 10.26 2.60 -7.72
C PHE A 17 10.00 2.79 -9.21
N GLU A 18 10.56 1.91 -10.02
CA GLU A 18 10.17 1.73 -11.41
C GLU A 18 8.98 0.76 -11.51
N PHE A 19 8.13 0.97 -12.50
CA PHE A 19 7.06 0.03 -12.79
C PHE A 19 7.61 -1.24 -13.50
N PRO A 20 7.08 -2.44 -13.21
CA PRO A 20 6.04 -2.72 -12.21
C PRO A 20 6.58 -2.59 -10.78
N MET A 21 5.78 -1.99 -9.90
CA MET A 21 6.10 -1.88 -8.48
C MET A 21 5.44 -3.04 -7.73
N SER A 22 6.20 -3.72 -6.88
CA SER A 22 5.74 -4.98 -6.29
C SER A 22 5.96 -5.03 -4.78
N TRP A 23 4.95 -5.53 -4.07
CA TRP A 23 5.01 -5.81 -2.64
C TRP A 23 4.48 -7.20 -2.31
N LYS A 24 5.00 -7.75 -1.21
CA LYS A 24 4.56 -9.03 -0.65
C LYS A 24 4.27 -8.86 0.83
N GLN A 25 3.21 -9.51 1.30
CA GLN A 25 2.86 -9.50 2.71
C GLN A 25 4.00 -10.10 3.55
N SER A 26 4.45 -9.35 4.54
CA SER A 26 5.51 -9.76 5.46
C SER A 26 4.99 -10.89 6.36
N ILE A 27 5.74 -11.99 6.46
CA ILE A 27 5.41 -13.09 7.36
C ILE A 27 5.76 -12.66 8.78
N GLN A 28 4.75 -12.55 9.65
CA GLN A 28 4.99 -12.32 11.08
C GLN A 28 5.29 -13.64 11.80
N PRO A 29 6.19 -13.64 12.80
CA PRO A 29 6.41 -14.81 13.65
C PRO A 29 5.09 -15.30 14.25
N GLY A 30 4.71 -16.55 13.95
CA GLY A 30 3.45 -17.15 14.39
C GLY A 30 2.30 -17.15 13.37
N ASP A 31 2.50 -16.60 12.17
CA ASP A 31 1.46 -16.48 11.11
C ASP A 31 1.80 -17.33 9.85
N GLU A 32 2.50 -18.45 10.05
CA GLU A 32 3.11 -19.31 9.01
C GLU A 32 2.10 -19.93 8.00
N ASN A 33 0.80 -19.79 8.24
CA ASN A 33 -0.27 -20.37 7.42
C ASN A 33 -1.06 -19.35 6.59
N ARG A 34 -0.74 -18.05 6.64
CA ARG A 34 -1.39 -17.07 5.74
C ARG A 34 -0.76 -17.18 4.37
N GLY A 35 -1.58 -17.55 3.39
CA GLY A 35 -1.18 -17.60 2.00
C GLY A 35 -0.58 -16.27 1.55
N GLU A 36 0.53 -16.32 0.81
CA GLU A 36 1.27 -15.12 0.40
C GLU A 36 0.37 -14.13 -0.36
N SER A 37 0.10 -12.96 0.24
CA SER A 37 -0.56 -11.85 -0.42
C SER A 37 0.47 -11.02 -1.20
N THR A 38 0.15 -10.64 -2.43
CA THR A 38 1.03 -9.88 -3.33
C THR A 38 0.29 -8.77 -4.04
N ILE A 39 1.02 -7.70 -4.36
CA ILE A 39 0.53 -6.52 -5.08
C ILE A 39 1.55 -6.18 -6.16
N ASP A 40 1.11 -6.11 -7.40
CA ASP A 40 1.91 -5.66 -8.56
C ASP A 40 1.16 -4.51 -9.23
N LEU A 41 1.75 -3.31 -9.24
CA LEU A 41 1.16 -2.12 -9.84
C LEU A 41 1.88 -1.74 -11.13
N HIS A 42 1.12 -1.30 -12.13
CA HIS A 42 1.60 -0.88 -13.44
C HIS A 42 1.38 0.62 -13.65
N GLY A 43 2.21 1.23 -14.51
CA GLY A 43 2.20 2.67 -14.77
C GLY A 43 0.98 3.18 -15.54
N ASP A 44 0.10 2.30 -15.99
CA ASP A 44 -1.17 2.64 -16.64
C ASP A 44 -2.35 2.81 -15.65
N GLY A 45 -2.08 2.76 -14.34
CA GLY A 45 -3.10 2.84 -13.30
C GLY A 45 -3.79 1.51 -13.00
N THR A 46 -3.31 0.41 -13.59
CA THR A 46 -3.80 -0.95 -13.30
C THR A 46 -2.83 -1.73 -12.42
N GLY A 47 -3.32 -2.79 -11.78
CA GLY A 47 -2.49 -3.72 -11.02
C GLY A 47 -3.05 -5.14 -11.02
N ILE A 48 -2.23 -6.07 -10.54
CA ILE A 48 -2.61 -7.45 -10.25
C ILE A 48 -2.34 -7.71 -8.77
N VAL A 49 -3.31 -8.29 -8.09
CA VAL A 49 -3.19 -8.66 -6.68
C VAL A 49 -3.46 -10.15 -6.49
N ALA A 50 -2.86 -10.72 -5.45
CA ALA A 50 -3.20 -12.04 -4.95
C ALA A 50 -3.50 -11.94 -3.46
N ARG A 51 -4.66 -12.48 -3.05
CA ARG A 51 -5.10 -12.62 -1.65
C ARG A 51 -5.14 -11.36 -0.78
N VAL A 52 -5.25 -10.18 -1.38
CA VAL A 52 -5.40 -8.89 -0.67
C VAL A 52 -6.81 -8.77 -0.08
N LEU A 53 -6.97 -8.14 1.09
CA LEU A 53 -8.29 -7.99 1.72
C LEU A 53 -8.95 -6.68 1.26
N PHE A 54 -10.14 -6.78 0.66
CA PHE A 54 -10.94 -5.64 0.25
C PHE A 54 -12.13 -5.46 1.18
N GLY A 55 -12.48 -4.21 1.48
CA GLY A 55 -13.66 -3.85 2.26
C GLY A 55 -14.60 -2.91 1.50
N ASP A 56 -15.87 -2.89 1.87
CA ASP A 56 -16.93 -2.15 1.16
C ASP A 56 -16.90 -0.63 1.40
N GLU A 57 -16.31 -0.18 2.52
CA GLU A 57 -16.37 1.22 2.95
C GLU A 57 -14.99 1.78 3.20
N VAL A 58 -14.62 2.85 2.48
CA VAL A 58 -13.43 3.66 2.81
C VAL A 58 -13.83 4.79 3.75
N ARG A 59 -13.22 4.85 4.93
CA ARG A 59 -13.44 5.96 5.89
C ARG A 59 -12.17 6.74 6.11
N ILE A 60 -12.31 8.06 6.20
CA ILE A 60 -11.24 8.95 6.65
C ILE A 60 -11.35 9.09 8.17
N ASN A 61 -10.35 8.59 8.90
CA ASN A 61 -10.25 8.75 10.35
C ASN A 61 -8.96 9.50 10.71
N GLY A 62 -9.08 10.66 11.36
CA GLY A 62 -7.92 11.46 11.73
C GLY A 62 -7.06 11.91 10.55
N GLY A 63 -7.63 11.95 9.34
CA GLY A 63 -6.93 12.30 8.10
C GLY A 63 -6.27 11.12 7.37
N LEU A 64 -6.50 9.87 7.78
CA LEU A 64 -6.06 8.67 7.08
C LEU A 64 -7.25 7.82 6.63
N SER A 65 -7.19 7.35 5.39
CA SER A 65 -8.16 6.41 4.83
C SER A 65 -7.95 4.98 5.36
N CYS A 66 -9.04 4.23 5.55
CA CYS A 66 -9.01 2.83 5.95
C CYS A 66 -10.13 2.03 5.27
N ALA A 67 -9.91 0.74 5.04
CA ALA A 67 -10.95 -0.18 4.56
C ALA A 67 -11.79 -0.73 5.74
N GLY A 68 -13.11 -0.63 5.63
CA GLY A 68 -14.09 -1.08 6.62
C GLY A 68 -15.12 -2.05 6.04
N GLY A 69 -16.09 -2.44 6.87
CA GLY A 69 -17.11 -3.41 6.50
C GLY A 69 -16.65 -4.86 6.65
N GLU A 70 -17.36 -5.77 5.97
CA GLU A 70 -16.92 -7.16 5.81
C GLU A 70 -15.71 -7.18 4.85
N LYS A 71 -14.69 -7.96 5.19
CA LYS A 71 -13.41 -7.99 4.45
C LYS A 71 -13.26 -9.34 3.77
N ASP A 72 -13.12 -9.31 2.46
CA ASP A 72 -12.95 -10.51 1.64
C ASP A 72 -11.60 -10.52 0.91
N SER A 73 -11.02 -11.70 0.79
CA SER A 73 -9.77 -11.90 0.05
C SER A 73 -10.03 -11.93 -1.45
N TYR A 74 -9.34 -11.08 -2.20
CA TYR A 74 -9.46 -10.98 -3.65
C TYR A 74 -8.13 -11.29 -4.35
N SER A 75 -8.22 -11.93 -5.51
CA SER A 75 -7.09 -12.13 -6.43
C SER A 75 -7.55 -11.82 -7.85
N GLY A 76 -6.83 -10.93 -8.55
CA GLY A 76 -7.22 -10.50 -9.88
C GLY A 76 -6.70 -9.11 -10.22
N ARG A 77 -7.37 -8.49 -11.20
CA ARG A 77 -7.01 -7.15 -11.68
C ARG A 77 -7.68 -6.08 -10.83
N VAL A 78 -6.94 -5.02 -10.55
CA VAL A 78 -7.41 -3.83 -9.82
C VAL A 78 -7.05 -2.57 -10.59
N THR A 79 -7.72 -1.47 -10.27
CA THR A 79 -7.23 -0.12 -10.55
C THR A 79 -6.61 0.46 -9.28
N TRP A 80 -5.68 1.39 -9.42
CA TRP A 80 -5.05 2.01 -8.26
C TRP A 80 -4.92 3.52 -8.41
N SER A 81 -4.92 4.22 -7.27
CA SER A 81 -4.67 5.65 -7.19
C SER A 81 -3.97 6.02 -5.87
N ILE A 82 -3.40 7.22 -5.81
CA ILE A 82 -2.92 7.80 -4.56
C ILE A 82 -3.93 8.87 -4.12
N SER A 83 -4.47 8.71 -2.92
CA SER A 83 -5.44 9.64 -2.36
C SER A 83 -4.76 10.95 -1.90
N ALA A 84 -5.58 11.95 -1.53
CA ALA A 84 -5.08 13.22 -1.02
C ALA A 84 -4.31 13.11 0.31
N ASP A 85 -4.52 12.03 1.08
CA ASP A 85 -3.80 11.77 2.33
C ASP A 85 -2.48 10.99 2.14
N ASN A 86 -2.12 10.68 0.88
CA ASN A 86 -1.01 9.84 0.46
C ASN A 86 -1.17 8.35 0.80
N SER A 87 -2.40 7.86 0.97
CA SER A 87 -2.72 6.44 0.89
C SER A 87 -2.68 5.95 -0.56
N LEU A 88 -2.25 4.70 -0.74
CA LEU A 88 -2.48 3.94 -1.95
C LEU A 88 -3.83 3.23 -1.81
N GLU A 89 -4.73 3.51 -2.74
CA GLU A 89 -6.05 2.89 -2.81
C GLU A 89 -6.10 1.95 -4.01
N LEU A 90 -6.37 0.67 -3.74
CA LEU A 90 -6.69 -0.31 -4.77
C LEU A 90 -8.21 -0.44 -4.84
N GLU A 91 -8.75 -0.33 -6.04
CA GLU A 91 -10.19 -0.42 -6.28
C GLU A 91 -10.51 -1.61 -7.18
N GLN A 92 -11.63 -2.25 -6.85
CA GLN A 92 -12.29 -3.23 -7.69
C GLN A 92 -13.81 -3.19 -7.43
N ASN A 93 -14.61 -3.84 -8.26
CA ASN A 93 -16.07 -3.67 -8.31
C ASN A 93 -16.80 -3.78 -6.95
N ASN A 94 -16.30 -4.58 -6.01
CA ASN A 94 -16.94 -4.80 -4.71
C ASN A 94 -16.10 -4.31 -3.51
N GLY A 95 -15.20 -3.35 -3.70
CA GLY A 95 -14.59 -2.65 -2.57
C GLY A 95 -13.20 -2.11 -2.85
N SER A 96 -12.58 -1.64 -1.77
CA SER A 96 -11.25 -1.05 -1.81
C SER A 96 -10.32 -1.65 -0.76
N ALA A 97 -9.03 -1.68 -1.07
CA ALA A 97 -7.96 -1.93 -0.12
C ALA A 97 -7.13 -0.66 0.02
N VAL A 98 -6.79 -0.29 1.25
CA VAL A 98 -6.10 0.97 1.55
C VAL A 98 -4.75 0.68 2.19
N PHE A 99 -3.69 1.22 1.60
CA PHE A 99 -2.32 1.05 2.05
C PHE A 99 -1.73 2.40 2.42
N VAL A 100 -1.03 2.44 3.53
CA VAL A 100 -0.21 3.60 3.88
C VAL A 100 1.26 3.20 3.90
N PRO A 101 2.14 4.06 3.41
CA PRO A 101 3.58 3.88 3.56
C PRO A 101 4.00 3.96 5.03
N ASP A 102 5.14 3.38 5.36
CA ASP A 102 5.72 3.60 6.68
C ASP A 102 6.30 5.02 6.78
N ALA A 103 6.34 5.55 8.01
CA ALA A 103 7.03 6.80 8.26
C ALA A 103 8.54 6.53 8.21
N CYS A 104 9.28 7.21 7.33
CA CYS A 104 10.74 7.09 7.32
C CYS A 104 11.29 7.45 8.72
N LYS A 105 12.24 6.66 9.23
CA LYS A 105 12.99 6.97 10.46
C LYS A 105 13.70 8.33 10.44
N PHE A 106 13.92 8.92 9.25
CA PHE A 106 14.73 10.12 9.05
C PHE A 106 14.05 11.26 8.27
N ALA A 107 12.71 11.33 8.33
CA ALA A 107 11.82 12.25 7.61
C ALA A 107 11.54 11.85 6.16
N GLY A 108 10.25 11.87 5.80
CA GLY A 108 9.75 11.41 4.49
C GLY A 108 8.79 10.23 4.61
N VAL A 109 8.32 9.78 3.46
CA VAL A 109 7.43 8.65 3.28
C VAL A 109 8.25 7.50 2.72
N ASP A 110 8.17 6.31 3.31
CA ASP A 110 8.86 5.11 2.83
C ASP A 110 7.87 4.16 2.16
N TRP A 111 7.98 3.99 0.85
CA TRP A 111 7.12 3.06 0.13
C TRP A 111 7.73 1.64 0.06
N HIS A 112 8.93 1.40 0.62
CA HIS A 112 9.46 0.04 0.74
C HIS A 112 8.61 -0.81 1.66
N ASP A 113 8.17 -0.26 2.78
CA ASP A 113 7.27 -0.94 3.70
C ASP A 113 5.92 -0.21 3.73
N MET A 114 4.84 -0.98 3.61
CA MET A 114 3.48 -0.46 3.66
C MET A 114 2.65 -1.24 4.67
N ARG A 115 1.58 -0.59 5.15
CA ARG A 115 0.54 -1.21 5.96
C ARG A 115 -0.80 -1.12 5.25
N GLU A 116 -1.46 -2.26 5.12
CA GLU A 116 -2.88 -2.31 4.80
C GLU A 116 -3.68 -1.89 6.03
N LEU A 117 -4.50 -0.85 5.92
CA LEU A 117 -5.24 -0.26 7.04
C LEU A 117 -6.70 -0.68 7.07
N PHE A 118 -7.15 -1.14 8.24
CA PHE A 118 -8.55 -1.43 8.49
C PHE A 118 -9.16 -0.50 9.53
N CYS A 119 -10.44 -0.18 9.36
CA CYS A 119 -11.13 0.75 10.25
C CYS A 119 -11.41 0.20 11.66
N ASP A 120 -11.18 -1.10 11.89
CA ASP A 120 -11.19 -1.73 13.22
C ASP A 120 -9.85 -1.56 13.98
N GLY A 121 -8.86 -0.92 13.36
CA GLY A 121 -7.53 -0.68 13.92
C GLY A 121 -6.54 -1.84 13.70
N SER A 122 -6.97 -2.94 13.10
CA SER A 122 -6.05 -3.99 12.65
C SER A 122 -5.30 -3.57 11.38
N MET A 123 -4.16 -4.21 11.12
CA MET A 123 -3.32 -3.92 9.96
C MET A 123 -2.55 -5.15 9.51
N LEU A 124 -2.20 -5.19 8.23
CA LEU A 124 -1.26 -6.16 7.64
C LEU A 124 -0.05 -5.41 7.09
N TYR A 125 1.10 -6.07 7.07
CA TYR A 125 2.37 -5.46 6.67
C TYR A 125 2.81 -6.04 5.34
N TYR A 126 3.34 -5.17 4.49
CA TYR A 126 3.86 -5.50 3.17
C TYR A 126 5.23 -4.89 3.01
N SER A 127 6.13 -5.63 2.38
CA SER A 127 7.46 -5.15 2.04
C SER A 127 7.68 -5.26 0.54
N SER A 128 8.35 -4.29 -0.05
CA SER A 128 8.63 -4.24 -1.48
C SER A 128 9.56 -5.37 -1.86
N ASN A 129 9.33 -5.97 -3.03
CA ASN A 129 10.26 -6.94 -3.60
C ASN A 129 11.49 -6.27 -4.25
N ALA A 130 11.46 -4.93 -4.41
CA ALA A 130 12.57 -4.14 -4.90
C ALA A 130 13.67 -4.05 -3.81
N GLY A 131 14.53 -5.07 -3.72
CA GLY A 131 15.69 -5.02 -2.83
C GLY A 131 16.19 -6.34 -2.22
N ALA A 132 15.99 -7.49 -2.87
CA ALA A 132 16.63 -8.75 -2.42
C ALA A 132 17.97 -9.07 -3.11
N ASP A 133 18.60 -8.09 -3.77
CA ASP A 133 19.94 -8.23 -4.35
C ASP A 133 20.93 -7.30 -3.63
N HIS A 134 21.50 -7.77 -2.52
CA HIS A 134 22.78 -7.31 -1.99
C HIS A 134 23.58 -8.47 -1.41
#